data_AF-A0A497YGR7-F1
#
_entry.id   AF-A0A497YGR7-F1
#
_cell.length_a   1.000
_cell.length_b   1.000
_cell.length_c   1.000
_cell.angle_alpha   90.00
_cell.angle_beta   90.00
_cell.angle_gamma   90.00
#
_symmetry.space_group_name_H-M   'P 1'
#
loop_
_entity.id
_entity.type
_entity.pdbx_description
1 polymer ?
#
loop_
_entity_poly.entity_id
_entity_poly.type
_entity_poly.pdbx_seq_one_letter_code
_entity_poly.pdbx_strand_id
1 'polypeptide(L)'
;MSALSDFPIKESSRLEQLIINREGKIIETLYAGEYVADQIACKEGIWFSYYDEGIFGGGIDKEVLILKDLSGKTVFRYHSDLLDRPDIDDCYAICKGKGRELWLFPYPTFQLVAVDPHKRGLWLFNVPEMLHGSAGLCVRGAYAYFYNPYDSNGKLYQLKIGTSQLELLGTFSGRLRGMPPSEQAHFISIEESAVKLYEIQNEDE
;
A
#
# COMPACT_ATOMS: atom_id res chain seq x y z
N MET A 1 -30.56 -12.44 11.88
CA MET A 1 -29.98 -13.78 12.17
C MET A 1 -28.47 -13.62 12.17
N SER A 2 -27.86 -13.86 13.32
CA SER A 2 -26.43 -13.63 13.60
C SER A 2 -25.58 -14.67 12.85
N ALA A 3 -24.75 -14.22 11.90
CA ALA A 3 -23.76 -15.05 11.21
C ALA A 3 -22.34 -14.87 11.80
N LEU A 4 -22.24 -14.37 13.04
CA LEU A 4 -20.95 -14.13 13.71
C LEU A 4 -20.54 -15.26 14.68
N SER A 5 -21.32 -16.34 14.82
CA SER A 5 -21.15 -17.27 15.96
C SER A 5 -20.29 -18.52 15.72
N ASP A 6 -19.88 -18.84 14.49
CA ASP A 6 -19.36 -20.20 14.21
C ASP A 6 -17.89 -20.26 13.78
N PHE A 7 -17.13 -19.17 13.95
CA PHE A 7 -15.67 -19.26 13.87
C PHE A 7 -15.09 -19.40 15.28
N PRO A 8 -14.27 -20.44 15.56
CA PRO A 8 -13.52 -20.49 16.79
C PRO A 8 -12.52 -19.33 16.74
N ILE A 9 -12.89 -18.21 17.36
CA ILE A 9 -11.92 -17.20 17.77
C ILE A 9 -11.04 -17.95 18.77
N LYS A 10 -9.87 -18.43 18.31
CA LYS A 10 -8.82 -18.80 19.26
C LYS A 10 -8.63 -17.56 20.12
N GLU A 11 -8.64 -17.72 21.44
CA GLU A 11 -8.12 -16.70 22.36
C GLU A 11 -6.62 -16.55 22.06
N SER A 12 -6.33 -15.85 20.98
CA SER A 12 -5.02 -15.41 20.58
C SER A 12 -4.86 -14.04 21.20
N SER A 13 -3.83 -13.85 22.02
CA SER A 13 -3.46 -12.53 22.51
C SER A 13 -2.94 -11.61 21.39
N ARG A 14 -2.94 -12.08 20.14
CA ARG A 14 -2.46 -11.38 18.95
C ARG A 14 -3.64 -10.94 18.09
N LEU A 15 -3.54 -9.71 17.57
CA LEU A 15 -4.50 -9.20 16.59
C LEU A 15 -4.44 -10.06 15.32
N GLU A 16 -5.57 -10.67 14.95
CA GLU A 16 -5.71 -11.45 13.72
C GLU A 16 -6.44 -10.62 12.65
N GLN A 17 -5.99 -10.79 11.40
CA GLN A 17 -6.65 -10.25 10.22
C GLN A 17 -7.73 -11.23 9.75
N LEU A 18 -8.92 -10.71 9.48
CA LEU A 18 -10.06 -11.50 9.00
C LEU A 18 -10.10 -11.46 7.47
N ILE A 19 -10.17 -12.63 6.85
CA ILE A 19 -10.52 -12.74 5.44
C ILE A 19 -12.01 -13.01 5.36
N ILE A 20 -12.76 -12.10 4.73
CA ILE A 20 -14.21 -12.14 4.66
C ILE A 20 -14.63 -12.18 3.18
N ASN A 21 -15.57 -13.07 2.84
CA ASN A 21 -16.13 -13.14 1.49
C ASN A 21 -17.21 -12.06 1.25
N ARG A 22 -17.78 -12.03 0.03
CA ARG A 22 -18.77 -11.01 -0.35
C ARG A 22 -20.11 -11.15 0.38
N GLU A 23 -20.39 -12.33 0.90
CA GLU A 23 -21.57 -12.63 1.72
C GLU A 23 -21.37 -12.24 3.19
N GLY A 24 -20.20 -11.69 3.56
CA GLY A 24 -19.88 -11.29 4.94
C GLY A 24 -19.44 -12.45 5.83
N LYS A 25 -19.21 -13.64 5.26
CA LYS A 25 -18.72 -14.81 6.00
C LYS A 25 -17.19 -14.74 6.13
N ILE A 26 -16.69 -14.89 7.36
CA ILE A 26 -15.26 -15.14 7.60
C ILE A 26 -14.90 -16.46 6.90
N ILE A 27 -13.83 -16.48 6.12
CA ILE A 27 -13.36 -17.69 5.44
C ILE A 27 -12.00 -18.15 5.96
N GLU A 28 -11.23 -17.24 6.56
CA GLU A 28 -9.94 -17.53 7.17
C GLU A 28 -9.55 -16.42 8.16
N THR A 29 -8.67 -16.73 9.11
CA THR A 29 -7.96 -15.73 9.91
C THR A 29 -6.45 -15.90 9.77
N LEU A 30 -5.70 -14.80 9.76
CA LEU A 30 -4.25 -14.86 9.70
C LEU A 30 -3.61 -13.82 10.60
N TYR A 31 -2.45 -14.18 11.16
CA TYR A 31 -1.60 -13.22 11.85
C TYR A 31 -0.70 -12.52 10.83
N ALA A 32 -0.78 -11.20 10.78
CA ALA A 32 -0.01 -10.36 9.85
C ALA A 32 1.06 -9.52 10.54
N GLY A 33 1.34 -9.69 11.83
CA GLY A 33 2.18 -8.76 12.60
C GLY A 33 1.35 -7.84 13.49
N GLU A 34 2.01 -7.01 14.28
CA GLU A 34 1.36 -6.11 15.25
C GLU A 34 1.22 -4.69 14.71
N TYR A 35 2.19 -4.21 13.92
CA TYR A 35 2.30 -2.82 13.49
C TYR A 35 2.00 -2.62 12.01
N VAL A 36 0.93 -3.26 11.51
CA VAL A 36 0.51 -3.15 10.11
C VAL A 36 0.13 -1.70 9.77
N ALA A 37 0.80 -1.11 8.78
CA ALA A 37 0.56 0.24 8.31
C ALA A 37 -0.50 0.32 7.21
N ASP A 38 -0.38 -0.53 6.18
CA ASP A 38 -1.40 -0.71 5.15
C ASP A 38 -1.40 -2.14 4.63
N GLN A 39 -2.48 -2.50 3.92
CA GLN A 39 -2.69 -3.83 3.37
C GLN A 39 -3.33 -3.76 1.98
N ILE A 40 -2.88 -4.61 1.06
CA ILE A 40 -3.42 -4.69 -0.30
C ILE A 40 -3.67 -6.14 -0.71
N ALA A 41 -4.93 -6.51 -0.88
CA ALA A 41 -5.32 -7.81 -1.41
C ALA A 41 -5.20 -7.83 -2.95
N CYS A 42 -4.41 -8.74 -3.51
CA CYS A 42 -4.24 -9.00 -4.94
C CYS A 42 -4.44 -10.49 -5.27
N LYS A 43 -4.20 -10.86 -6.53
CA LYS A 43 -4.35 -12.26 -6.98
C LYS A 43 -3.33 -13.18 -6.31
N GLU A 44 -2.15 -12.65 -6.02
CA GLU A 44 -1.02 -13.38 -5.44
C GLU A 44 -1.17 -13.58 -3.92
N GLY A 45 -2.06 -12.83 -3.27
CA GLY A 45 -2.24 -12.87 -1.83
C GLY A 45 -2.60 -11.49 -1.27
N ILE A 46 -2.21 -11.24 -0.02
CA ILE A 46 -2.40 -9.97 0.68
C ILE A 46 -1.02 -9.44 1.07
N TRP A 47 -0.71 -8.25 0.58
CA TRP A 47 0.43 -7.47 0.99
C TRP A 47 0.15 -6.79 2.33
N PHE A 48 1.14 -6.76 3.20
CA PHE A 48 1.14 -6.02 4.46
C PHE A 48 2.42 -5.20 4.54
N SER A 49 2.30 -3.90 4.78
CA SER A 49 3.41 -3.02 5.14
C SER A 49 3.37 -2.68 6.63
N TYR A 50 4.48 -2.19 7.18
CA TYR A 50 4.63 -1.94 8.61
C TYR A 50 5.12 -0.52 8.93
N TYR A 51 4.71 -0.02 10.10
CA TYR A 51 5.27 1.17 10.72
C TYR A 51 6.62 0.88 11.38
N ASP A 52 7.33 1.93 11.76
CA ASP A 52 8.68 1.87 12.33
C ASP A 52 8.76 1.07 13.63
N GLU A 53 7.73 1.13 14.49
CA GLU A 53 7.71 0.36 15.73
C GLU A 53 7.81 -1.15 15.48
N GLY A 54 7.21 -1.63 14.40
CA GLY A 54 7.32 -3.03 13.98
C GLY A 54 8.70 -3.36 13.42
N ILE A 55 9.23 -2.47 12.59
CA ILE A 55 10.50 -2.66 11.89
C ILE A 55 11.66 -2.75 12.91
N PHE A 56 11.66 -1.87 13.91
CA PHE A 56 12.66 -1.85 14.98
C PHE A 56 12.34 -2.76 16.17
N GLY A 57 11.07 -3.13 16.37
CA GLY A 57 10.61 -3.92 17.52
C GLY A 57 10.85 -5.43 17.39
N GLY A 58 10.71 -6.00 16.19
CA GLY A 58 11.00 -7.41 15.94
C GLY A 58 9.90 -8.19 15.21
N GLY A 59 9.98 -9.53 15.24
CA GLY A 59 9.01 -10.39 14.56
C GLY A 59 9.08 -10.36 13.03
N ILE A 60 7.91 -10.50 12.40
CA ILE A 60 7.74 -10.49 10.94
C ILE A 60 7.73 -9.06 10.38
N ASP A 61 7.40 -8.10 11.23
CA ASP A 61 7.24 -6.68 10.93
C ASP A 61 8.59 -6.04 10.49
N LYS A 62 9.72 -6.61 10.95
CA LYS A 62 11.09 -6.29 10.48
C LYS A 62 11.29 -6.43 8.98
N GLU A 63 10.42 -7.20 8.32
CA GLU A 63 10.48 -7.38 6.89
C GLU A 63 9.98 -6.16 6.14
N VAL A 64 9.41 -5.12 6.80
CA VAL A 64 8.85 -3.87 6.23
C VAL A 64 7.64 -4.09 5.33
N LEU A 65 7.70 -5.12 4.50
CA LEU A 65 6.71 -5.51 3.54
C LEU A 65 6.74 -7.03 3.40
N ILE A 66 5.59 -7.66 3.57
CA ILE A 66 5.40 -9.09 3.28
C ILE A 66 4.22 -9.30 2.34
N LEU A 67 4.27 -10.42 1.61
CA LEU A 67 3.12 -10.98 0.91
C LEU A 67 2.77 -12.31 1.56
N LYS A 68 1.51 -12.48 1.95
CA LYS A 68 0.96 -13.76 2.39
C LYS A 68 -0.08 -14.26 1.39
N ASP A 69 -0.09 -15.56 1.11
CA ASP A 69 -1.21 -16.16 0.40
C ASP A 69 -2.47 -16.24 1.30
N LEU A 70 -3.60 -16.64 0.72
CA LEU A 70 -4.87 -16.70 1.45
C LEU A 70 -4.92 -17.80 2.53
N SER A 71 -3.93 -18.69 2.60
CA SER A 71 -3.77 -19.64 3.70
C SER A 71 -2.93 -19.08 4.86
N GLY A 72 -2.47 -17.83 4.75
CA GLY A 72 -1.63 -17.16 5.74
C GLY A 72 -0.12 -17.47 5.60
N LYS A 73 0.28 -18.28 4.61
CA LYS A 73 1.69 -18.58 4.36
C LYS A 73 2.38 -17.38 3.74
N THR A 74 3.52 -16.98 4.30
CA THR A 74 4.35 -15.92 3.74
C THR A 74 5.05 -16.41 2.46
N VAL A 75 4.84 -15.71 1.35
CA VAL A 75 5.41 -16.04 0.03
C VAL A 75 6.52 -15.08 -0.40
N PHE A 76 6.56 -13.88 0.18
CA PHE A 76 7.61 -12.89 -0.05
C PHE A 76 7.86 -12.07 1.22
N ARG A 77 9.12 -11.67 1.43
CA ARG A 77 9.59 -10.87 2.56
C ARG A 77 10.64 -9.86 2.10
N TYR A 78 10.41 -8.56 2.24
CA TYR A 78 11.26 -7.56 1.61
C TYR A 78 12.71 -7.58 2.13
N HIS A 79 12.96 -7.72 3.45
CA HIS A 79 14.33 -7.78 3.96
C HIS A 79 15.04 -9.12 3.71
N SER A 80 14.31 -10.22 3.80
CA SER A 80 14.91 -11.54 3.63
C SER A 80 15.12 -11.95 2.17
N ASP A 81 14.28 -11.46 1.26
CA ASP A 81 14.19 -12.00 -0.09
C ASP A 81 14.78 -11.10 -1.18
N LEU A 82 15.04 -9.82 -0.89
CA LEU A 82 15.70 -8.88 -1.81
C LEU A 82 17.15 -8.65 -1.38
N LEU A 83 18.11 -8.83 -2.30
CA LEU A 83 19.54 -8.72 -1.98
C LEU A 83 20.06 -7.28 -1.94
N ASP A 84 19.65 -6.46 -2.92
CA ASP A 84 20.06 -5.07 -3.06
C ASP A 84 18.82 -4.19 -2.92
N ARG A 85 18.65 -3.61 -1.74
CA ARG A 85 17.45 -2.86 -1.38
C ARG A 85 17.80 -1.70 -0.46
N PRO A 86 17.06 -0.58 -0.55
CA PRO A 86 17.16 0.46 0.47
C PRO A 86 16.59 -0.06 1.80
N ASP A 87 17.19 0.42 2.88
CA ASP A 87 16.58 0.34 4.20
C ASP A 87 15.32 1.22 4.23
N ILE A 88 14.30 0.70 4.89
CA ILE A 88 13.02 1.35 5.07
C ILE A 88 12.71 1.31 6.56
N ASP A 89 12.43 2.48 7.11
CA ASP A 89 12.07 2.65 8.50
C ASP A 89 10.55 2.74 8.65
N ASP A 90 9.81 3.20 7.63
CA ASP A 90 8.35 3.26 7.66
C ASP A 90 7.77 3.12 6.24
N CYS A 91 6.71 2.31 6.07
CA CYS A 91 6.06 2.05 4.79
C CYS A 91 4.53 2.22 4.88
N TYR A 92 4.08 3.47 4.96
CA TYR A 92 2.67 3.82 5.07
C TYR A 92 1.94 4.06 3.73
N ALA A 93 2.66 4.12 2.61
CA ALA A 93 2.08 4.40 1.29
C ALA A 93 2.41 3.28 0.30
N ILE A 94 1.42 2.43 0.00
CA ILE A 94 1.52 1.37 -1.00
C ILE A 94 0.35 1.40 -1.98
N CYS A 95 0.57 0.97 -3.22
CA CYS A 95 -0.50 0.78 -4.21
C CYS A 95 -0.18 -0.36 -5.19
N LYS A 96 -1.21 -0.89 -5.87
CA LYS A 96 -1.00 -1.89 -6.92
C LYS A 96 -0.46 -1.25 -8.20
N GLY A 97 0.44 -1.95 -8.87
CA GLY A 97 0.79 -1.72 -10.28
C GLY A 97 -0.15 -2.43 -11.25
N LYS A 98 0.18 -2.34 -12.55
CA LYS A 98 -0.58 -3.00 -13.63
C LYS A 98 -0.40 -4.52 -13.65
N GLY A 99 0.78 -4.99 -13.26
CA GLY A 99 1.11 -6.41 -13.21
C GLY A 99 1.02 -6.96 -11.80
N ARG A 100 2.08 -7.66 -11.39
CA ARG A 100 2.22 -8.25 -10.06
C ARG A 100 2.97 -7.34 -9.10
N GLU A 101 3.40 -6.18 -9.58
CA GLU A 101 4.21 -5.26 -8.83
C GLU A 101 3.38 -4.56 -7.75
N LEU A 102 3.97 -4.46 -6.56
CA LEU A 102 3.52 -3.52 -5.54
C LEU A 102 4.41 -2.28 -5.61
N TRP A 103 3.78 -1.10 -5.60
CA TRP A 103 4.49 0.17 -5.54
C TRP A 103 4.46 0.69 -4.11
N LEU A 104 5.58 1.23 -3.66
CA LEU A 104 5.81 1.73 -2.31
C LEU A 104 6.36 3.16 -2.39
N PHE A 105 6.05 3.97 -1.39
CA PHE A 105 6.72 5.25 -1.15
C PHE A 105 7.14 5.35 0.32
N PRO A 106 8.29 4.74 0.69
CA PRO A 106 8.72 4.57 2.06
C PRO A 106 9.60 5.71 2.59
N TYR A 107 9.67 5.84 3.92
CA TYR A 107 10.66 6.63 4.66
C TYR A 107 11.86 5.72 5.05
N PRO A 108 13.11 6.22 5.10
CA PRO A 108 13.53 7.61 4.90
C PRO A 108 13.96 7.96 3.49
N THR A 109 14.05 6.98 2.59
CA THR A 109 14.62 7.22 1.25
C THR A 109 13.72 8.08 0.37
N PHE A 110 12.41 8.04 0.57
CA PHE A 110 11.41 8.72 -0.27
C PHE A 110 11.62 8.48 -1.77
N GLN A 111 12.13 7.30 -2.12
CA GLN A 111 12.16 6.84 -3.50
C GLN A 111 10.84 6.15 -3.80
N LEU A 112 10.34 6.33 -5.03
CA LEU A 112 9.25 5.48 -5.50
C LEU A 112 9.85 4.10 -5.82
N VAL A 113 9.33 3.06 -5.16
CA VAL A 113 9.85 1.69 -5.27
C VAL A 113 8.80 0.81 -5.93
N ALA A 114 9.16 0.07 -6.97
CA ALA A 114 8.33 -1.00 -7.51
C ALA A 114 8.95 -2.35 -7.12
N VAL A 115 8.19 -3.23 -6.47
CA VAL A 115 8.64 -4.56 -6.03
C VAL A 115 7.92 -5.64 -6.82
N ASP A 116 8.66 -6.56 -7.43
CA ASP A 116 8.12 -7.78 -8.06
C ASP A 116 8.43 -9.00 -7.17
N PRO A 117 7.42 -9.59 -6.50
CA PRO A 117 7.63 -10.70 -5.57
C PRO A 117 8.12 -11.98 -6.27
N HIS A 118 7.82 -12.15 -7.56
CA HIS A 118 8.18 -13.35 -8.31
C HIS A 118 9.61 -13.27 -8.81
N LYS A 119 10.03 -12.10 -9.31
CA LYS A 119 11.42 -11.88 -9.73
C LYS A 119 12.37 -11.65 -8.57
N ARG A 120 11.84 -11.38 -7.36
CA ARG A 120 12.63 -10.98 -6.18
C ARG A 120 13.54 -9.80 -6.52
N GLY A 121 12.95 -8.81 -7.19
CA GLY A 121 13.64 -7.63 -7.66
C GLY A 121 12.83 -6.38 -7.40
N LEU A 122 13.51 -5.24 -7.47
CA LEU A 122 12.92 -3.93 -7.30
C LEU A 122 13.45 -2.93 -8.32
N TRP A 123 12.69 -1.86 -8.54
CA TRP A 123 13.12 -0.68 -9.28
C TRP A 123 12.95 0.55 -8.40
N LEU A 124 13.95 1.43 -8.43
CA LEU A 124 13.99 2.67 -7.66
C LEU A 124 13.88 3.86 -8.60
N PHE A 125 13.01 4.80 -8.25
CA PHE A 125 12.86 6.05 -8.97
C PHE A 125 13.02 7.20 -8.00
N ASN A 126 13.89 8.16 -8.33
CA ASN A 126 14.04 9.37 -7.55
C ASN A 126 12.77 10.22 -7.69
N VAL A 127 12.38 10.84 -6.59
CA VAL A 127 11.17 11.66 -6.49
C VAL A 127 11.59 13.04 -5.99
N PRO A 128 10.99 14.14 -6.49
CA PRO A 128 11.24 15.48 -5.95
C PRO A 128 10.92 15.59 -4.46
N GLU A 129 11.76 16.32 -3.71
CA GLU A 129 11.62 16.51 -2.25
C GLU A 129 10.24 17.04 -1.83
N MET A 130 9.59 17.82 -2.69
CA MET A 130 8.24 18.35 -2.47
C MET A 130 7.18 17.25 -2.26
N LEU A 131 7.44 16.02 -2.71
CA LEU A 131 6.54 14.89 -2.54
C LEU A 131 6.87 14.02 -1.33
N HIS A 132 7.99 14.26 -0.64
CA HIS A 132 8.33 13.53 0.58
C HIS A 132 7.19 13.67 1.60
N GLY A 133 6.89 12.58 2.31
CA GLY A 133 5.77 12.54 3.26
C GLY A 133 4.39 12.21 2.64
N SER A 134 4.31 11.96 1.33
CA SER A 134 3.03 11.61 0.69
C SER A 134 2.47 10.28 1.20
N ALA A 135 1.27 10.32 1.78
CA ALA A 135 0.59 9.17 2.37
C ALA A 135 -0.42 8.48 1.42
N GLY A 136 -0.79 9.14 0.32
CA GLY A 136 -1.59 8.53 -0.74
C GLY A 136 -0.75 8.33 -1.99
N LEU A 137 -0.80 7.13 -2.56
CA LEU A 137 -0.07 6.75 -3.77
C LEU A 137 -1.00 6.05 -4.76
N CYS A 138 -0.91 6.41 -6.03
CA CYS A 138 -1.53 5.68 -7.13
C CYS A 138 -0.58 5.65 -8.32
N VAL A 139 -0.50 4.53 -9.04
CA VAL A 139 0.32 4.40 -10.25
C VAL A 139 -0.56 3.99 -11.42
N ARG A 140 -0.36 4.67 -12.55
CA ARG A 140 -1.04 4.38 -13.82
C ARG A 140 -0.12 4.67 -15.00
N GLY A 141 -0.05 3.75 -15.95
CA GLY A 141 0.81 3.91 -17.12
C GLY A 141 2.25 4.28 -16.71
N ALA A 142 2.72 5.43 -17.19
CA ALA A 142 4.03 6.00 -16.86
C ALA A 142 4.01 7.03 -15.72
N TYR A 143 2.89 7.17 -15.00
CA TYR A 143 2.67 8.22 -14.01
C TYR A 143 2.43 7.65 -12.61
N ALA A 144 2.94 8.38 -11.62
CA ALA A 144 2.66 8.19 -10.21
C ALA A 144 1.99 9.44 -9.65
N TYR A 145 1.00 9.23 -8.80
CA TYR A 145 0.19 10.27 -8.20
C TYR A 145 0.39 10.26 -6.69
N PHE A 146 0.72 11.41 -6.14
CA PHE A 146 1.15 11.57 -4.75
C PHE A 146 0.23 12.54 -4.03
N TYR A 147 -0.41 12.05 -2.96
CA TYR A 147 -1.24 12.86 -2.07
C TYR A 147 -0.56 12.99 -0.71
N ASN A 148 -0.28 14.22 -0.28
CA ASN A 148 0.30 14.48 1.04
C ASN A 148 -0.69 15.28 1.91
N PRO A 149 -1.34 14.64 2.90
CA PRO A 149 -2.29 15.32 3.78
C PRO A 149 -1.62 16.23 4.83
N TYR A 150 -0.34 16.04 5.13
CA TYR A 150 0.36 16.72 6.23
C TYR A 150 1.10 17.96 5.75
N ASP A 151 2.22 17.78 5.02
CA ASP A 151 3.12 18.90 4.71
C ASP A 151 2.59 19.77 3.58
N SER A 152 1.85 19.16 2.65
CA SER A 152 1.35 19.84 1.47
C SER A 152 -0.08 20.40 1.64
N ASN A 153 -0.71 20.15 2.79
CA ASN A 153 -2.11 20.51 3.08
C ASN A 153 -3.09 19.95 2.04
N GLY A 154 -2.98 18.65 1.76
CA GLY A 154 -3.90 17.92 0.88
C GLY A 154 -3.67 18.10 -0.62
N LYS A 155 -2.49 18.54 -1.06
CA LYS A 155 -2.20 18.63 -2.50
C LYS A 155 -2.03 17.24 -3.12
N LEU A 156 -2.50 17.10 -4.35
CA LEU A 156 -2.29 15.94 -5.20
C LEU A 156 -1.39 16.34 -6.37
N TYR A 157 -0.30 15.61 -6.53
CA TYR A 157 0.64 15.83 -7.62
C TYR A 157 0.68 14.62 -8.56
N GLN A 158 0.93 14.89 -9.83
CA GLN A 158 1.26 13.92 -10.86
C GLN A 158 2.75 14.01 -11.17
N LEU A 159 3.43 12.87 -11.17
CA LEU A 159 4.84 12.73 -11.57
C LEU A 159 4.95 11.72 -12.70
N LYS A 160 5.62 12.09 -13.79
CA LYS A 160 6.04 11.11 -14.80
C LYS A 160 7.26 10.33 -14.28
N ILE A 161 7.08 9.02 -14.10
CA ILE A 161 8.05 8.13 -13.45
C ILE A 161 9.38 8.16 -14.20
N GLY A 162 10.49 8.24 -13.45
CA GLY A 162 11.84 8.31 -13.99
C GLY A 162 12.24 9.68 -14.55
N THR A 163 11.40 10.70 -14.36
CA THR A 163 11.67 12.08 -14.77
C THR A 163 11.47 13.06 -13.60
N SER A 164 11.74 14.34 -13.82
CA SER A 164 11.41 15.43 -12.89
C SER A 164 10.13 16.19 -13.28
N GLN A 165 9.33 15.68 -14.23
CA GLN A 165 8.11 16.33 -14.70
C GLN A 165 6.99 16.15 -13.66
N LEU A 166 6.78 17.22 -12.88
CA LEU A 166 5.84 17.28 -11.78
C LEU A 166 4.73 18.30 -12.08
N GLU A 167 3.49 17.92 -11.84
CA GLU A 167 2.31 18.76 -12.03
C GLU A 167 1.43 18.73 -10.77
N LEU A 168 0.95 19.89 -10.34
CA LEU A 168 -0.05 19.99 -9.27
C LEU A 168 -1.44 19.86 -9.89
N LEU A 169 -2.18 18.81 -9.50
CA LEU A 169 -3.54 18.59 -9.99
C LEU A 169 -4.60 19.33 -9.17
N GLY A 170 -4.28 19.66 -7.92
CA GLY A 170 -5.16 20.45 -7.05
C GLY A 170 -5.03 20.07 -5.58
N THR A 171 -6.01 20.52 -4.81
CA THR A 171 -6.13 20.23 -3.37
C THR A 171 -7.35 19.36 -3.14
N PHE A 172 -7.17 18.31 -2.34
CA PHE A 172 -8.15 17.29 -2.01
C PHE A 172 -8.29 17.19 -0.50
N SER A 173 -9.45 16.71 -0.06
CA SER A 173 -9.79 16.52 1.35
C SER A 173 -10.04 15.05 1.68
N GLY A 174 -9.91 14.73 2.97
CA GLY A 174 -10.16 13.40 3.51
C GLY A 174 -8.97 12.46 3.39
N ARG A 175 -9.23 11.17 3.65
CA ARG A 175 -8.22 10.12 3.48
C ARG A 175 -8.32 9.60 2.05
N LEU A 176 -7.31 9.90 1.23
CA LEU A 176 -7.23 9.40 -0.15
C LEU A 176 -6.44 8.10 -0.20
N ARG A 177 -7.00 7.11 -0.90
CA ARG A 177 -6.36 5.82 -1.18
C ARG A 177 -6.31 5.60 -2.68
N GLY A 178 -5.15 5.22 -3.20
CA GLY A 178 -5.00 4.86 -4.60
C GLY A 178 -5.75 3.59 -4.94
N MET A 179 -6.51 3.65 -6.02
CA MET A 179 -7.24 2.52 -6.58
C MET A 179 -6.32 1.75 -7.54
N PRO A 180 -6.52 0.44 -7.72
CA PRO A 180 -5.68 -0.36 -8.63
C PRO A 180 -5.97 -0.04 -10.10
N PRO A 181 -5.03 -0.28 -11.05
CA PRO A 181 -5.21 0.02 -12.48
C PRO A 181 -6.39 -0.67 -13.18
N SER A 182 -7.04 -1.63 -12.54
CA SER A 182 -8.27 -2.25 -13.03
C SER A 182 -9.51 -1.38 -12.83
N GLU A 183 -9.41 -0.32 -12.03
CA GLU A 183 -10.51 0.60 -11.71
C GLU A 183 -10.37 1.88 -12.51
N GLN A 184 -11.50 2.45 -12.95
CA GLN A 184 -11.51 3.72 -13.69
C GLN A 184 -11.02 4.89 -12.82
N ALA A 185 -11.47 4.95 -11.56
CA ALA A 185 -11.01 5.98 -10.65
C ALA A 185 -9.54 5.76 -10.24
N HIS A 186 -8.80 6.84 -10.07
CA HIS A 186 -7.43 6.84 -9.55
C HIS A 186 -7.41 6.79 -8.04
N PHE A 187 -8.35 7.48 -7.39
CA PHE A 187 -8.44 7.55 -5.93
C PHE A 187 -9.87 7.39 -5.44
N ILE A 188 -9.98 6.77 -4.26
CA ILE A 188 -11.15 6.89 -3.40
C ILE A 188 -10.78 7.79 -2.22
N SER A 189 -11.63 8.74 -1.89
CA SER A 189 -11.55 9.51 -0.65
C SER A 189 -12.72 9.17 0.26
N ILE A 190 -12.40 8.96 1.54
CA ILE A 190 -13.38 8.78 2.60
C ILE A 190 -13.30 9.99 3.51
N GLU A 191 -14.42 10.68 3.62
CA GLU A 191 -14.68 11.80 4.52
C GLU A 191 -15.76 11.39 5.54
N GLU A 192 -16.02 12.23 6.55
CA GLU A 192 -17.01 11.92 7.59
C GLU A 192 -18.42 11.66 7.06
N SER A 193 -18.81 12.38 6.00
CA SER A 193 -20.18 12.36 5.45
C SER A 193 -20.26 11.92 3.99
N ALA A 194 -19.13 11.64 3.34
CA ALA A 194 -19.09 11.35 1.91
C ALA A 194 -17.97 10.38 1.55
N VAL A 195 -18.21 9.60 0.49
CA VAL A 195 -17.20 8.85 -0.24
C VAL A 195 -17.13 9.43 -1.65
N LYS A 196 -15.92 9.82 -2.08
CA LYS A 196 -15.68 10.43 -3.40
C LYS A 196 -14.75 9.55 -4.21
N LEU A 197 -15.01 9.46 -5.51
CA LEU A 197 -14.12 8.82 -6.48
C LEU A 197 -13.54 9.92 -7.37
N TYR A 198 -12.23 9.89 -7.56
CA TYR A 198 -11.52 10.84 -8.40
C TYR A 198 -10.91 10.11 -9.59
N GLU A 199 -11.28 10.55 -10.78
CA GLU A 199 -10.70 10.14 -12.05
C GLU A 199 -9.85 11.29 -12.58
N ILE A 200 -8.61 10.99 -12.94
CA ILE A 200 -7.67 11.95 -13.50
C ILE A 200 -7.63 11.71 -15.00
N GLN A 201 -7.96 12.73 -15.78
CA GLN A 201 -7.89 12.67 -17.24
C GLN A 201 -6.45 12.95 -17.67
N ASN A 202 -5.74 11.92 -18.08
CA ASN A 202 -4.39 12.01 -18.63
C ASN A 202 -4.33 11.22 -19.94
N GLU A 203 -4.18 11.92 -21.07
CA GLU A 203 -4.18 11.30 -22.40
C GLU A 203 -2.97 10.39 -22.65
N ASP A 204 -1.91 10.53 -21.86
CA ASP A 204 -0.66 9.77 -21.98
C ASP A 204 -0.62 8.51 -21.07
N GLU A 205 -1.74 8.14 -20.44
CA GLU A 205 -1.86 6.97 -19.55
C GLU A 205 -2.05 5.62 -20.27
#